data_AF-X6LLL3-F1
#
_entry.id   AF-X6LLL3-F1
#
_cell.length_a   1.000
_cell.length_b   1.000
_cell.length_c   1.000
_cell.angle_alpha   90.00
_cell.angle_beta   90.00
_cell.angle_gamma   90.00
#
_symmetry.space_group_name_H-M   'P 1'
#
loop_
_entity.id
_entity.type
_entity.pdbx_description
1 polymer ?
#
loop_
_entity_poly.entity_id
_entity_poly.type
_entity_poly.pdbx_seq_one_letter_code
_entity_poly.pdbx_strand_id
1 'polypeptide(L)'
;KITILEMEKLKKDIGSKDNEIKKIKEEIQKKEKQMVEQQKKLEEKNKQINDSKEEQKENNKNDNLSTSIINISSTFNFELVRSFKLLETFTGHTSYVYSIDYSAFDDGQFICSGSEDKTVRVWDVDNNKQIQSFGHSNY
;
A
#
# COMPACT_ATOMS: atom_id res chain seq x y z
N LYS A 1 46.94 7.14 24.16
CA LYS A 1 47.28 5.72 24.40
C LYS A 1 46.08 5.10 25.10
N ILE A 2 45.31 4.25 24.41
CA ILE A 2 44.22 3.50 25.05
C ILE A 2 44.88 2.56 26.06
N THR A 3 44.38 2.57 27.29
CA THR A 3 44.93 1.73 28.37
C THR A 3 44.41 0.29 28.22
N ILE A 4 45.17 -0.69 28.70
CA ILE A 4 44.82 -2.13 28.58
C ILE A 4 43.40 -2.40 29.13
N LEU A 5 43.01 -1.70 30.20
CA LEU A 5 41.68 -1.77 30.81
C LEU A 5 40.55 -1.31 29.87
N GLU A 6 40.77 -0.26 29.08
CA GLU A 6 39.78 0.22 28.10
C GLU A 6 39.60 -0.77 26.94
N MET A 7 40.68 -1.45 26.52
CA MET A 7 40.61 -2.51 25.50
C MET A 7 39.83 -3.73 25.98
N GLU A 8 39.98 -4.13 27.24
CA GLU A 8 39.24 -5.26 27.82
C GLU A 8 37.74 -4.97 27.95
N LYS A 9 37.38 -3.73 28.34
CA LYS A 9 35.99 -3.28 28.40
C LYS A 9 35.34 -3.29 27.01
N LEU A 10 36.02 -2.75 26.00
CA LEU A 10 35.55 -2.74 24.62
C LEU A 10 35.34 -4.16 24.05
N LYS A 11 36.25 -5.10 24.34
CA LYS A 11 36.09 -6.50 23.93
C LYS A 11 34.85 -7.16 24.53
N LYS A 12 34.56 -6.88 25.79
CA LYS A 12 33.35 -7.38 26.46
C LYS A 12 32.07 -6.80 25.86
N ASP A 13 32.07 -5.50 25.57
CA ASP A 13 30.93 -4.81 24.97
C ASP A 13 30.65 -5.30 23.54
N ILE A 14 31.70 -5.54 22.74
CA ILE A 14 31.57 -6.12 21.39
C ILE A 14 30.98 -7.53 21.47
N GLY A 15 31.50 -8.39 22.35
CA GLY A 15 30.97 -9.74 22.53
C GLY A 15 29.50 -9.76 22.99
N SER A 16 29.08 -8.79 23.79
CA SER A 16 27.67 -8.62 24.17
C SER A 16 26.79 -8.27 22.97
N LYS A 17 27.25 -7.35 22.11
CA LYS A 17 26.53 -6.96 20.89
C LYS A 17 26.44 -8.10 19.87
N ASP A 18 27.47 -8.92 19.73
CA ASP A 18 27.45 -10.08 18.83
C ASP A 18 26.38 -11.11 19.22
N ASN A 19 26.21 -11.33 20.53
CA ASN A 19 25.15 -12.22 21.04
C ASN A 19 23.75 -11.66 20.76
N GLU A 20 23.57 -10.35 20.91
CA GLU A 20 22.30 -9.67 20.61
C GLU A 20 21.97 -9.74 19.12
N ILE A 21 22.96 -9.52 18.25
CA ILE A 21 22.82 -9.67 16.79
C ILE A 21 22.44 -11.10 16.42
N LYS A 22 23.05 -12.10 17.06
CA LYS A 22 22.71 -13.52 16.81
C LYS A 22 21.25 -13.80 17.15
N LYS A 23 20.77 -13.30 18.29
CA LYS A 23 19.38 -13.46 18.72
C LYS A 23 18.40 -12.77 17.76
N ILE A 24 18.73 -11.56 17.30
CA ILE A 24 17.93 -10.83 16.31
C ILE A 24 17.84 -11.59 14.99
N LYS A 25 18.95 -12.16 14.51
CA LYS A 25 18.97 -12.97 13.28
C LYS A 25 18.06 -14.20 13.38
N GLU A 26 18.07 -14.88 14.52
CA GLU A 26 17.19 -16.03 14.77
C GLU A 26 15.70 -15.63 14.79
N GLU A 27 15.37 -14.48 15.38
CA GLU A 27 14.00 -13.96 15.37
C GLU A 27 13.52 -13.55 13.97
N ILE A 28 14.38 -12.91 13.16
CA ILE A 28 14.07 -12.54 11.78
C ILE A 28 13.78 -13.79 10.96
N GLN A 29 14.65 -14.80 11.03
CA GLN A 29 14.46 -16.05 10.27
C GLN A 29 13.17 -16.78 10.68
N LYS A 30 12.79 -16.70 11.96
CA LYS A 30 11.52 -17.27 12.44
C LYS A 30 10.31 -16.50 11.87
N LYS A 31 10.37 -15.17 11.84
CA LYS A 31 9.31 -14.33 11.26
C LYS A 31 9.16 -14.53 9.74
N GLU A 32 10.27 -14.67 9.01
CA GLU A 32 10.24 -14.98 7.58
C GLU A 32 9.53 -16.30 7.28
N LYS A 33 9.87 -17.37 8.02
CA LYS A 33 9.18 -18.67 7.89
C LYS A 33 7.69 -18.57 8.17
N GLN A 34 7.31 -17.81 9.20
CA GLN A 34 5.91 -17.60 9.56
C GLN A 34 5.15 -16.84 8.47
N MET A 35 5.77 -15.85 7.84
CA MET A 35 5.19 -15.07 6.76
C MET A 35 4.93 -15.92 5.51
N VAL A 36 5.89 -16.76 5.11
CA VAL A 36 5.74 -17.68 3.97
C VAL A 36 4.59 -18.67 4.21
N GLU A 37 4.45 -19.19 5.43
CA GLU A 37 3.35 -20.09 5.79
C GLU A 37 1.99 -19.37 5.74
N GLN A 38 1.91 -18.11 6.17
CA GLN A 38 0.69 -17.30 6.07
C GLN A 38 0.33 -17.03 4.60
N GLN A 39 1.32 -16.76 3.75
CA GLN A 39 1.12 -16.55 2.31
C GLN A 39 0.52 -17.80 1.64
N LYS A 40 1.08 -18.98 1.94
CA LYS A 40 0.59 -20.25 1.40
C LYS A 40 -0.86 -20.55 1.80
N LYS A 41 -1.21 -20.29 3.07
CA LYS A 41 -2.60 -20.42 3.55
C LYS A 41 -3.57 -19.46 2.85
N LEU A 42 -3.11 -18.25 2.52
CA LEU A 42 -3.91 -17.29 1.76
C LEU A 42 -4.13 -17.76 0.31
N GLU A 43 -3.11 -18.33 -0.33
CA GLU A 43 -3.21 -18.92 -1.66
C GLU A 43 -4.16 -20.12 -1.70
N GLU A 44 -4.08 -21.02 -0.73
CA GLU A 44 -5.00 -22.15 -0.60
C GLU A 44 -6.45 -21.69 -0.39
N LYS A 45 -6.67 -20.65 0.43
CA LYS A 45 -7.99 -20.05 0.64
C LYS A 45 -8.54 -19.41 -0.63
N ASN A 46 -7.71 -18.73 -1.41
CA ASN A 46 -8.12 -18.15 -2.70
C ASN A 46 -8.49 -19.22 -3.72
N LYS A 47 -7.81 -20.37 -3.72
CA LYS A 47 -8.17 -21.52 -4.56
C LYS A 47 -9.56 -22.08 -4.20
N GLN A 48 -9.84 -22.29 -2.91
CA GLN A 48 -11.16 -22.74 -2.45
C GLN A 48 -12.29 -21.77 -2.80
N ILE A 49 -12.04 -20.46 -2.75
CA ILE A 49 -13.03 -19.45 -3.17
C ILE A 49 -13.38 -19.59 -4.64
N ASN A 50 -12.41 -19.95 -5.49
CA ASN A 50 -12.66 -20.16 -6.93
C ASN A 50 -13.42 -21.47 -7.16
N ASP A 51 -13.08 -22.55 -6.46
CA ASP A 51 -13.76 -23.85 -6.59
C ASP A 51 -15.23 -23.76 -6.07
N SER A 52 -15.48 -23.02 -4.98
CA SER A 52 -16.85 -22.77 -4.49
C SER A 52 -17.67 -21.85 -5.41
N LYS A 53 -17.03 -21.02 -6.24
CA LYS A 53 -17.71 -20.24 -7.29
C LYS A 53 -18.09 -21.11 -8.50
N GLU A 54 -17.38 -22.21 -8.75
CA GLU A 54 -17.72 -23.14 -9.84
C GLU A 54 -18.91 -24.04 -9.50
N GLU A 55 -19.06 -24.51 -8.26
CA GLU A 55 -20.28 -25.21 -7.80
C GLU A 55 -21.52 -24.28 -7.77
N GLN A 56 -21.35 -22.98 -7.56
CA GLN A 56 -22.41 -21.99 -7.72
C GLN A 56 -22.70 -21.63 -9.19
N LYS A 57 -21.79 -21.91 -10.12
CA LYS A 57 -22.01 -21.75 -11.57
C LYS A 57 -22.76 -22.93 -12.18
N GLU A 58 -22.57 -24.15 -11.67
CA GLU A 58 -23.28 -25.31 -12.24
C GLU A 58 -24.75 -25.40 -11.81
N ASN A 59 -25.12 -24.82 -10.68
CA ASN A 59 -26.52 -24.55 -10.33
C ASN A 59 -27.11 -23.31 -11.03
N ASN A 60 -26.28 -22.53 -11.74
CA ASN A 60 -26.67 -21.41 -12.59
C ASN A 60 -26.35 -21.67 -14.08
N LYS A 61 -26.38 -22.93 -14.52
CA LYS A 61 -26.19 -23.34 -15.92
C LYS A 61 -27.34 -22.93 -16.86
N ASN A 62 -28.17 -21.97 -16.49
CA ASN A 62 -29.16 -21.39 -17.39
C ASN A 62 -28.79 -20.02 -17.95
N ASP A 63 -27.74 -19.37 -17.49
CA ASP A 63 -27.17 -18.19 -18.15
C ASP A 63 -25.70 -18.11 -17.78
N ASN A 64 -24.77 -18.17 -18.76
CA ASN A 64 -23.38 -17.64 -18.73
C ASN A 64 -22.45 -18.50 -19.62
N LEU A 65 -22.67 -18.45 -20.93
CA LEU A 65 -21.67 -18.84 -21.90
C LEU A 65 -20.77 -17.63 -22.20
N SER A 66 -19.47 -17.80 -21.92
CA SER A 66 -18.30 -17.09 -22.46
C SER A 66 -17.40 -16.42 -21.42
N THR A 67 -16.83 -17.25 -20.56
CA THR A 67 -15.50 -17.06 -19.95
C THR A 67 -14.36 -17.06 -21.00
N SER A 68 -14.67 -16.77 -22.27
CA SER A 68 -13.70 -16.59 -23.36
C SER A 68 -13.56 -15.12 -23.79
N ILE A 69 -14.26 -14.15 -23.17
CA ILE A 69 -14.08 -12.71 -23.43
C ILE A 69 -13.10 -12.05 -22.42
N ILE A 70 -11.97 -12.71 -22.11
CA ILE A 70 -10.84 -12.02 -21.45
C ILE A 70 -9.75 -11.63 -22.46
N ASN A 71 -9.91 -11.93 -23.76
CA ASN A 71 -8.79 -11.79 -24.71
C ASN A 71 -8.97 -10.83 -25.90
N ILE A 72 -9.91 -9.87 -25.92
CA ILE A 72 -9.99 -8.92 -27.06
C ILE A 72 -10.34 -7.46 -26.67
N SER A 73 -10.57 -7.13 -25.40
CA SER A 73 -11.19 -5.83 -25.10
C SER A 73 -10.23 -4.83 -24.47
N SER A 74 -10.03 -3.69 -25.14
CA SER A 74 -9.51 -2.42 -24.61
C SER A 74 -10.42 -1.78 -23.55
N THR A 75 -11.20 -2.58 -22.83
CA THR A 75 -12.19 -2.13 -21.86
C THR A 75 -11.87 -2.68 -20.48
N PHE A 76 -11.84 -1.76 -19.53
CA PHE A 76 -11.51 -1.98 -18.13
C PHE A 76 -12.56 -2.89 -17.46
N ASN A 77 -12.11 -3.90 -16.71
CA ASN A 77 -12.97 -4.94 -16.15
C ASN A 77 -13.43 -4.58 -14.72
N PHE A 78 -14.75 -4.52 -14.48
CA PHE A 78 -15.36 -4.02 -13.23
C PHE A 78 -15.25 -4.97 -12.03
N GLU A 79 -14.90 -6.24 -12.23
CA GLU A 79 -14.70 -7.17 -11.10
C GLU A 79 -13.36 -6.92 -10.38
N LEU A 80 -12.36 -6.36 -11.08
CA LEU A 80 -11.12 -5.82 -10.48
C LEU A 80 -11.40 -4.55 -9.65
N VAL A 81 -12.43 -3.80 -10.02
CA VAL A 81 -12.91 -2.57 -9.36
C VAL A 81 -13.70 -2.87 -8.07
N ARG A 82 -14.00 -4.12 -7.75
CA ARG A 82 -14.90 -4.48 -6.63
C ARG A 82 -14.32 -4.25 -5.22
N SER A 83 -13.15 -3.62 -5.09
CA SER A 83 -12.68 -3.06 -3.82
C SER A 83 -12.32 -1.58 -3.92
N PHE A 84 -13.21 -0.77 -4.48
CA PHE A 84 -13.13 0.71 -4.40
C PHE A 84 -13.50 1.14 -2.97
N LYS A 85 -12.62 0.83 -2.03
CA LYS A 85 -12.70 1.35 -0.67
C LYS A 85 -12.15 2.78 -0.72
N LEU A 86 -12.99 3.76 -0.40
CA LEU A 86 -12.53 5.13 -0.15
C LEU A 86 -11.44 5.07 0.92
N LEU A 87 -10.22 5.49 0.55
CA LEU A 87 -9.06 5.45 1.44
C LEU A 87 -9.02 6.71 2.29
N GLU A 88 -9.05 7.89 1.65
CA GLU A 88 -8.93 9.18 2.33
C GLU A 88 -9.86 10.21 1.68
N THR A 89 -10.21 11.25 2.44
CA THR A 89 -11.00 12.39 1.97
C THR A 89 -10.31 13.69 2.37
N PHE A 90 -9.87 14.45 1.36
CA PHE A 90 -9.26 15.76 1.54
C PHE A 90 -10.34 16.83 1.55
N THR A 91 -10.56 17.46 2.71
CA THR A 91 -11.56 18.53 2.88
C THR A 91 -10.86 19.87 3.06
N GLY A 92 -11.37 20.90 2.40
CA GLY A 92 -10.83 22.25 2.56
C GLY A 92 -11.25 23.21 1.46
N HIS A 93 -11.45 22.72 0.24
CA HIS A 93 -12.03 23.54 -0.82
C HIS A 93 -13.45 23.97 -0.47
N THR A 94 -13.79 25.24 -0.71
CA THR A 94 -15.11 25.80 -0.39
C THR A 94 -16.05 25.88 -1.60
N SER A 95 -15.58 25.46 -2.78
CA SER A 95 -16.37 25.34 -4.01
C SER A 95 -15.91 24.14 -4.84
N TYR A 96 -16.44 23.99 -6.06
CA TYR A 96 -16.13 22.89 -6.98
C TYR A 96 -14.63 22.75 -7.22
N VAL A 97 -14.14 21.52 -7.17
CA VAL A 97 -12.78 21.14 -7.60
C VAL A 97 -12.86 20.76 -9.08
N TYR A 98 -12.13 21.48 -9.93
CA TYR A 98 -12.17 21.26 -11.37
C TYR A 98 -11.03 20.39 -11.89
N SER A 99 -9.91 20.34 -11.15
CA SER A 99 -8.73 19.60 -11.57
C SER A 99 -8.04 19.00 -10.36
N ILE A 100 -7.51 17.80 -10.55
CA ILE A 100 -6.70 17.06 -9.60
C ILE A 100 -5.50 16.50 -10.36
N ASP A 101 -4.32 16.65 -9.80
CA ASP A 101 -3.07 16.05 -10.30
C ASP A 101 -2.34 15.34 -9.16
N TYR A 102 -1.53 14.34 -9.51
CA TYR A 102 -0.79 13.52 -8.56
C TYR A 102 0.72 13.62 -8.82
N SER A 103 1.49 13.77 -7.76
CA SER A 103 2.95 13.81 -7.82
C SER A 103 3.55 12.85 -6.80
N ALA A 104 4.52 12.07 -7.24
CA ALA A 104 5.40 11.31 -6.36
C ALA A 104 6.82 11.88 -6.50
N PHE A 105 7.23 12.72 -5.56
CA PHE A 105 8.53 13.39 -5.57
C PHE A 105 9.23 13.17 -4.24
N ASP A 106 10.50 12.75 -4.27
CA ASP A 106 11.37 12.53 -3.10
C ASP A 106 10.70 11.67 -2.01
N ASP A 107 10.23 10.48 -2.41
CA ASP A 107 9.48 9.50 -1.60
C ASP A 107 8.13 9.97 -1.02
N GLY A 108 7.74 11.23 -1.25
CA GLY A 108 6.46 11.78 -0.83
C GLY A 108 5.36 11.63 -1.89
N GLN A 109 4.13 11.35 -1.43
CA GLN A 109 2.95 11.30 -2.27
C GLN A 109 2.10 12.57 -2.08
N PHE A 110 1.91 13.31 -3.17
CA PHE A 110 1.20 14.59 -3.16
C PHE A 110 0.05 14.61 -4.13
N ILE A 111 -1.04 15.25 -3.71
CA ILE A 111 -2.16 15.61 -4.60
C ILE A 111 -2.19 17.13 -4.71
N CYS A 112 -2.34 17.63 -5.92
CA CYS A 112 -2.65 19.02 -6.19
C CYS A 112 -4.11 19.12 -6.66
N SER A 113 -4.88 20.05 -6.11
CA SER A 113 -6.27 20.27 -6.53
C SER A 113 -6.55 21.74 -6.77
N GLY A 114 -7.15 22.06 -7.92
CA GLY A 114 -7.58 23.42 -8.29
C GLY A 114 -9.09 23.58 -8.21
N SER A 115 -9.56 24.70 -7.65
CA SER A 115 -10.98 24.92 -7.36
C SER A 115 -11.48 26.31 -7.75
N GLU A 116 -12.80 26.39 -7.97
CA GLU A 116 -13.53 27.65 -8.12
C GLU A 116 -13.40 28.57 -6.89
N ASP A 117 -13.00 28.04 -5.74
CA ASP A 117 -12.71 28.83 -4.54
C ASP A 117 -11.46 29.74 -4.68
N LYS A 118 -10.89 29.80 -5.88
CA LYS A 118 -9.72 30.60 -6.26
C LYS A 118 -8.44 30.11 -5.62
N THR A 119 -8.40 28.84 -5.22
CA THR A 119 -7.20 28.23 -4.66
C THR A 119 -6.78 26.97 -5.39
N VAL A 120 -5.46 26.77 -5.46
CA VAL A 120 -4.83 25.47 -5.65
C VAL A 120 -4.35 25.00 -4.29
N ARG A 121 -4.69 23.78 -3.89
CA ARG A 121 -4.24 23.16 -2.63
C ARG A 121 -3.33 21.99 -2.92
N VAL A 122 -2.32 21.83 -2.07
CA VAL A 122 -1.42 20.68 -2.08
C VAL A 122 -1.66 19.87 -0.82
N TRP A 123 -1.85 18.57 -1.01
CA TRP A 123 -2.14 17.61 0.03
C TRP A 123 -1.02 16.59 0.11
N ASP A 124 -0.55 16.34 1.32
CA ASP A 124 0.28 15.19 1.66
C ASP A 124 -0.64 13.98 1.89
N VAL A 125 -0.48 12.97 1.04
CA VAL A 125 -1.33 11.78 1.03
C VAL A 125 -1.04 10.88 2.24
N ASP A 126 0.23 10.74 2.61
CA ASP A 126 0.65 9.85 3.70
C ASP A 126 0.19 10.36 5.06
N ASN A 127 0.14 11.69 5.21
CA ASN A 127 -0.29 12.35 6.44
C ASN A 127 -1.75 12.83 6.42
N ASN A 128 -2.47 12.62 5.30
CA ASN A 128 -3.81 13.13 5.02
C ASN A 128 -4.00 14.60 5.46
N LYS A 129 -3.09 15.48 5.01
CA LYS A 129 -3.08 16.89 5.44
C LYS A 129 -2.85 17.83 4.27
N GLN A 130 -3.50 18.99 4.32
CA GLN A 130 -3.12 20.10 3.48
C GLN A 130 -1.77 20.66 3.95
N ILE A 131 -0.81 20.76 3.03
CA ILE A 131 0.50 21.33 3.30
C ILE A 131 0.65 22.74 2.75
N GLN A 132 -0.06 23.05 1.65
CA GLN A 132 0.02 24.37 1.04
C GLN A 132 -1.28 24.77 0.35
N SER A 133 -1.49 26.09 0.23
CA SER A 133 -2.54 26.67 -0.59
C SER A 133 -1.99 27.90 -1.32
N PHE A 134 -2.33 28.00 -2.59
CA PHE A 134 -1.97 29.09 -3.48
C PHE A 134 -3.24 29.76 -3.96
N GLY A 135 -3.30 31.09 -3.86
CA GLY A 135 -4.39 31.86 -4.45
C GLY A 135 -4.13 32.13 -5.93
N HIS A 136 -5.19 32.12 -6.74
CA HIS A 136 -5.15 32.60 -8.11
C HIS A 136 -6.29 33.59 -8.36
N SER A 137 -6.00 34.69 -9.06
CA SER A 137 -7.03 35.59 -9.56
C SER A 137 -7.56 35.02 -10.88
N ASN A 138 -8.85 34.67 -10.92
CA ASN A 138 -9.60 34.13 -12.06
C ASN A 138 -8.94 34.31 -13.44
N TYR A 139 -8.62 33.20 -14.12
CA TYR A 139 -8.76 32.93 -15.56
C TYR A 139 -8.81 31.42 -15.79
#